data_AF-A0A0Q4G0Z6-F1
#
_entry.id   AF-A0A0Q4G0Z6-F1
#
_cell.length_a   1.000
_cell.length_b   1.000
_cell.length_c   1.000
_cell.angle_alpha   90.00
_cell.angle_beta   90.00
_cell.angle_gamma   90.00
#
_symmetry.space_group_name_H-M   'P 1'
#
loop_
_entity.id
_entity.type
_entity.pdbx_description
1 polymer ?
#
loop_
_entity_poly.entity_id
_entity_poly.type
_entity_poly.pdbx_seq_one_letter_code
_entity_poly.pdbx_strand_id
1 'polypeptide(L)'
;MSVDFYVAVPAANWPTAAAVRQCMTDRGFPVAIKHFPILDSASVVRDGVLVAIDGKDAYLEGELAPAALMPEEVQDVNGRLTGVSASERIRGTDAIMSIRIATPNEMRATSYVISALIVCFGGFGFEPQGDTYGREDFARVLVQDAGALKG
;
A
#
# COMPACT_ATOMS: atom_id res chain seq x y z
N MET A 1 -10.82 -10.40 -12.33
CA MET A 1 -10.89 -8.97 -11.95
C MET A 1 -9.75 -8.73 -11.00
N SER A 2 -8.88 -7.76 -11.28
CA SER A 2 -7.83 -7.38 -10.34
C SER A 2 -8.34 -6.28 -9.41
N VAL A 3 -7.93 -6.31 -8.15
CA VAL A 3 -8.17 -5.21 -7.20
C VAL A 3 -6.92 -4.38 -7.12
N ASP A 4 -7.02 -3.08 -7.35
CA ASP A 4 -5.88 -2.19 -7.19
C ASP A 4 -6.00 -1.53 -5.80
N PHE A 5 -5.02 -1.76 -4.93
CA PHE A 5 -4.89 -1.03 -3.66
C PHE A 5 -3.91 0.11 -3.83
N TYR A 6 -4.23 1.25 -3.25
CA TYR A 6 -3.37 2.43 -3.28
C TYR A 6 -2.95 2.81 -1.87
N VAL A 7 -1.72 3.28 -1.74
CA VAL A 7 -1.26 4.01 -0.55
C VAL A 7 -0.46 5.23 -0.98
N ALA A 8 -0.78 6.37 -0.39
CA ALA A 8 0.00 7.59 -0.50
C ALA A 8 0.78 7.81 0.79
N VAL A 9 2.09 7.99 0.70
CA VAL A 9 2.99 8.28 1.81
C VAL A 9 3.71 9.60 1.50
N PRO A 10 3.91 10.53 2.44
CA PRO A 10 4.75 11.70 2.18
C PRO A 10 6.11 11.24 1.62
N ALA A 11 6.57 11.78 0.48
CA ALA A 11 7.78 11.26 -0.18
C ALA A 11 9.02 11.29 0.73
N ALA A 12 9.12 12.30 1.61
CA ALA A 12 10.18 12.41 2.62
C ALA A 12 10.18 11.27 3.65
N ASN A 13 9.06 10.55 3.80
CA ASN A 13 8.89 9.43 4.71
C ASN A 13 8.91 8.07 4.00
N TRP A 14 9.15 8.03 2.67
CA TRP A 14 9.17 6.76 1.95
C TRP A 14 10.23 5.81 2.55
N PRO A 15 9.84 4.59 2.96
CA PRO A 15 10.72 3.75 3.74
C PRO A 15 11.71 2.96 2.89
N THR A 16 12.80 2.53 3.55
CA THR A 16 13.68 1.48 2.99
C THR A 16 13.10 0.10 3.28
N ALA A 17 13.52 -0.92 2.52
CA ALA A 17 13.17 -2.31 2.79
C ALA A 17 13.51 -2.75 4.24
N ALA A 18 14.60 -2.24 4.81
CA ALA A 18 14.97 -2.52 6.21
C ALA A 18 13.98 -1.90 7.20
N ALA A 19 13.54 -0.66 6.99
CA ALA A 19 12.56 0.00 7.84
C ALA A 19 11.20 -0.71 7.79
N VAL A 20 10.74 -1.12 6.60
CA VAL A 20 9.49 -1.88 6.47
C VAL A 20 9.61 -3.22 7.20
N ARG A 21 10.72 -3.96 7.05
CA ARG A 21 10.96 -5.22 7.80
C ARG A 21 10.91 -5.02 9.31
N GLN A 22 11.51 -3.94 9.81
CA GLN A 22 11.48 -3.63 11.24
C GLN A 22 10.04 -3.37 11.71
N CYS A 23 9.29 -2.53 10.98
CA CYS A 23 7.88 -2.27 11.28
C CYS A 23 7.04 -3.56 11.28
N MET A 24 7.22 -4.44 10.27
CA MET A 24 6.53 -5.74 10.22
C MET A 24 6.79 -6.57 11.47
N THR A 25 8.07 -6.62 11.91
CA THR A 25 8.51 -7.37 13.08
C THR A 25 7.90 -6.80 14.36
N ASP A 26 8.01 -5.48 14.56
CA ASP A 26 7.52 -4.79 15.76
C ASP A 26 6.01 -4.90 15.91
N ARG A 27 5.28 -4.97 14.80
CA ARG A 27 3.82 -5.15 14.76
C ARG A 27 3.39 -6.62 14.83
N GLY A 28 4.32 -7.57 14.75
CA GLY A 28 4.02 -9.00 14.72
C GLY A 28 3.25 -9.44 13.47
N PHE A 29 3.43 -8.75 12.33
CA PHE A 29 2.80 -9.13 11.07
C PHE A 29 3.44 -10.40 10.51
N PRO A 30 2.66 -11.38 9.99
CA PRO A 30 3.15 -12.68 9.53
C PRO A 30 3.78 -12.61 8.13
N VAL A 31 4.36 -11.48 7.75
CA VAL A 31 4.91 -11.20 6.42
C VAL A 31 6.37 -10.80 6.53
N ALA A 32 7.22 -11.50 5.79
CA ALA A 32 8.63 -11.18 5.67
C ALA A 32 8.90 -10.48 4.33
N ILE A 33 9.32 -9.22 4.37
CA ILE A 33 9.73 -8.48 3.16
C ILE A 33 11.08 -9.06 2.69
N LYS A 34 11.13 -9.54 1.45
CA LYS A 34 12.38 -9.95 0.78
C LYS A 34 12.91 -8.85 -0.14
N HIS A 35 12.00 -8.11 -0.76
CA HIS A 35 12.29 -6.99 -1.64
C HIS A 35 11.23 -5.91 -1.47
N PHE A 36 11.63 -4.65 -1.55
CA PHE A 36 10.72 -3.51 -1.45
C PHE A 36 11.21 -2.40 -2.39
N PRO A 37 10.32 -1.78 -3.19
CA PRO A 37 10.73 -0.82 -4.20
C PRO A 37 11.30 0.46 -3.59
N ILE A 38 12.28 1.02 -4.30
CA ILE A 38 12.91 2.29 -3.95
C ILE A 38 12.24 3.39 -4.76
N LEU A 39 11.83 4.46 -4.10
CA LEU A 39 11.27 5.62 -4.77
C LEU A 39 12.34 6.29 -5.63
N ASP A 40 12.07 6.40 -6.93
CA ASP A 40 12.80 7.25 -7.86
C ASP A 40 12.02 8.56 -8.05
N SER A 41 12.66 9.70 -7.80
CA SER A 41 12.03 11.02 -7.96
C SER A 41 11.73 11.39 -9.42
N ALA A 42 12.32 10.69 -10.39
CA ALA A 42 12.27 11.06 -11.81
C ALA A 42 11.53 10.05 -12.68
N SER A 43 11.12 8.89 -12.15
CA SER A 43 10.51 7.83 -12.96
C SER A 43 9.42 7.05 -12.20
N VAL A 44 8.58 6.36 -12.97
CA VAL A 44 7.63 5.37 -12.42
C VAL A 44 8.37 4.04 -12.28
N VAL A 45 8.44 3.55 -11.06
CA VAL A 45 9.08 2.28 -10.70
C VAL A 45 8.04 1.17 -10.78
N ARG A 46 8.22 0.23 -11.72
CA ARG A 46 7.34 -0.95 -11.92
C ARG A 46 7.80 -2.18 -11.15
N ASP A 47 8.66 -1.96 -10.18
CA ASP A 47 9.19 -2.98 -9.31
C ASP A 47 8.22 -3.15 -8.14
N GLY A 48 7.72 -4.38 -7.97
CA GLY A 48 6.73 -4.71 -6.95
C GLY A 48 7.36 -5.02 -5.60
N VAL A 49 6.58 -5.62 -4.71
CA VAL A 49 7.08 -6.08 -3.41
C VAL A 49 7.19 -7.60 -3.44
N LEU A 50 8.37 -8.14 -3.16
CA LEU A 50 8.50 -9.58 -2.92
C LEU A 50 8.41 -9.83 -1.41
N VAL A 51 7.45 -10.66 -1.03
CA VAL A 51 7.23 -11.04 0.36
C VAL A 51 7.16 -12.55 0.52
N ALA A 52 7.41 -13.01 1.74
CA ALA A 52 7.08 -14.35 2.19
C ALA A 52 5.94 -14.27 3.21
N ILE A 53 4.88 -15.04 3.01
CA ILE A 53 3.77 -15.21 3.95
C ILE A 53 3.49 -16.71 4.10
N ASP A 54 3.39 -17.19 5.34
CA ASP A 54 3.24 -18.62 5.67
C ASP A 54 4.28 -19.53 4.96
N GLY A 55 5.51 -19.03 4.81
CA GLY A 55 6.62 -19.76 4.16
C GLY A 55 6.55 -19.83 2.63
N LYS A 56 5.59 -19.16 1.98
CA LYS A 56 5.46 -19.06 0.52
C LYS A 56 5.77 -17.66 0.04
N ASP A 57 6.44 -17.58 -1.09
CA ASP A 57 6.75 -16.30 -1.73
C ASP A 57 5.52 -15.82 -2.50
N ALA A 58 5.26 -14.52 -2.40
CA ALA A 58 4.26 -13.80 -3.18
C ALA A 58 4.91 -12.53 -3.73
N TYR A 59 4.80 -12.33 -5.04
CA TYR A 59 5.21 -11.08 -5.68
C TYR A 59 3.97 -10.21 -5.86
N LEU A 60 3.96 -9.07 -5.17
CA LEU A 60 2.90 -8.09 -5.23
C LEU A 60 3.24 -7.12 -6.36
N GLU A 61 2.64 -7.35 -7.54
CA GLU A 61 2.82 -6.49 -8.70
C GLU A 61 2.24 -5.10 -8.42
N GLY A 62 2.96 -4.07 -8.84
CA GLY A 62 2.57 -2.70 -8.53
C GLY A 62 3.47 -1.66 -9.18
N GLU A 63 3.08 -0.41 -9.04
CA GLU A 63 3.87 0.75 -9.44
C GLU A 63 4.11 1.66 -8.24
N LEU A 64 5.27 2.31 -8.21
CA LEU A 64 5.65 3.32 -7.23
C LEU A 64 6.18 4.55 -7.96
N ALA A 65 5.64 5.73 -7.64
CA ALA A 65 6.17 6.98 -8.16
C ALA A 65 5.85 8.16 -7.22
N PRO A 66 6.53 9.31 -7.40
CA PRO A 66 6.00 10.58 -6.93
C PRO A 66 4.61 10.82 -7.54
N ALA A 67 3.67 11.33 -6.76
CA ALA A 67 2.29 11.61 -7.20
C ALA A 67 2.25 12.52 -8.45
N ALA A 68 3.23 13.41 -8.60
CA ALA A 68 3.35 14.28 -9.78
C ALA A 68 3.60 13.52 -11.10
N LEU A 69 4.09 12.27 -11.05
CA LEU A 69 4.33 11.42 -12.22
C LEU A 69 3.16 10.48 -12.53
N MET A 70 2.11 10.47 -11.69
CA MET A 70 0.89 9.64 -11.86
C MET A 70 -0.38 10.52 -11.75
N PRO A 71 -0.52 11.55 -12.62
CA PRO A 71 -1.58 12.55 -12.47
C PRO A 71 -2.99 11.98 -12.69
N GLU A 72 -3.14 11.00 -13.58
CA GLU A 72 -4.45 10.39 -13.88
C GLU A 72 -4.96 9.57 -12.69
N GLU A 73 -4.09 8.75 -12.10
CA GLU A 73 -4.39 7.93 -10.92
C GLU A 73 -4.70 8.81 -9.70
N VAL A 74 -3.88 9.85 -9.48
CA VAL A 74 -4.10 10.82 -8.39
C VAL A 74 -5.43 11.55 -8.60
N GLN A 75 -5.78 11.93 -9.83
CA GLN A 75 -7.04 12.57 -10.14
C GLN A 75 -8.24 11.62 -9.92
N ASP A 76 -8.14 10.35 -10.33
CA ASP A 76 -9.20 9.36 -10.12
C ASP A 76 -9.44 9.13 -8.62
N VAL A 77 -8.39 8.85 -7.85
CA VAL A 77 -8.49 8.60 -6.40
C VAL A 77 -9.03 9.84 -5.68
N ASN A 78 -8.50 11.03 -5.96
CA ASN A 78 -9.00 12.26 -5.34
C ASN A 78 -10.45 12.58 -5.76
N GLY A 79 -10.84 12.23 -7.00
CA GLY A 79 -12.22 12.32 -7.48
C GLY A 79 -13.17 11.43 -6.68
N ARG A 80 -12.82 10.16 -6.49
CA ARG A 80 -13.57 9.20 -5.67
C ARG A 80 -13.67 9.64 -4.20
N LEU A 81 -12.56 10.05 -3.61
CA LEU A 81 -12.51 10.62 -2.26
C LEU A 81 -13.42 11.83 -2.11
N THR A 82 -13.54 12.67 -3.15
CA THR A 82 -14.50 13.77 -3.19
C THR A 82 -15.94 13.28 -3.26
N GLY A 83 -16.22 12.26 -4.08
CA GLY A 83 -17.54 11.64 -4.20
C GLY A 83 -18.06 11.09 -2.87
N VAL A 84 -17.19 10.56 -2.01
CA VAL A 84 -17.52 10.07 -0.66
C VAL A 84 -17.32 11.11 0.45
N SER A 85 -17.15 12.38 0.09
CA SER A 85 -16.96 13.49 1.04
C SER A 85 -15.79 13.30 2.03
N ALA A 86 -14.75 12.58 1.64
CA ALA A 86 -13.52 12.49 2.41
C ALA A 86 -12.88 13.88 2.53
N SER A 87 -12.20 14.16 3.63
CA SER A 87 -11.40 15.38 3.80
C SER A 87 -9.95 15.22 3.34
N GLU A 88 -9.46 13.97 3.28
CA GLU A 88 -8.08 13.65 2.90
C GLU A 88 -7.89 13.55 1.39
N ARG A 89 -6.72 13.97 0.91
CA ARG A 89 -6.35 13.94 -0.51
C ARG A 89 -4.90 13.54 -0.66
N ILE A 90 -4.59 12.85 -1.76
CA ILE A 90 -3.22 12.63 -2.21
C ILE A 90 -2.66 13.97 -2.66
N ARG A 91 -1.50 14.34 -2.13
CA ARG A 91 -0.80 15.61 -2.41
C ARG A 91 0.28 15.37 -3.46
N GLY A 92 0.65 16.42 -4.19
CA GLY A 92 1.73 16.34 -5.20
C GLY A 92 3.11 16.01 -4.62
N THR A 93 3.29 16.16 -3.30
CA THR A 93 4.52 15.83 -2.55
C THR A 93 4.56 14.39 -2.05
N ASP A 94 3.50 13.62 -2.27
CA ASP A 94 3.42 12.25 -1.79
C ASP A 94 4.08 11.31 -2.81
N ALA A 95 4.57 10.18 -2.33
CA ALA A 95 4.81 9.00 -3.12
C ALA A 95 3.54 8.15 -3.10
N ILE A 96 3.10 7.70 -4.26
CA ILE A 96 1.96 6.81 -4.43
C ILE A 96 2.47 5.44 -4.85
N MET A 97 1.95 4.42 -4.19
CA MET A 97 2.16 3.03 -4.56
C MET A 97 0.81 2.39 -4.87
N SER A 98 0.70 1.77 -6.05
CA SER A 98 -0.40 0.90 -6.41
C SER A 98 0.05 -0.55 -6.32
N ILE A 99 -0.83 -1.43 -5.85
CA ILE A 99 -0.60 -2.88 -5.84
C ILE A 99 -1.79 -3.55 -6.49
N ARG A 100 -1.52 -4.33 -7.53
CA ARG A 100 -2.50 -5.17 -8.19
C ARG A 100 -2.62 -6.49 -7.46
N ILE A 101 -3.84 -6.85 -7.11
CA ILE A 101 -4.17 -8.09 -6.41
C ILE A 101 -4.90 -9.03 -7.36
N ALA A 102 -4.35 -10.22 -7.53
CA ALA A 102 -4.90 -11.32 -8.33
C ALA A 102 -5.31 -12.54 -7.48
N THR A 103 -4.72 -12.72 -6.29
CA THR A 103 -4.99 -13.90 -5.44
C THR A 103 -5.35 -13.54 -3.99
N PRO A 104 -6.05 -14.42 -3.25
CA PRO A 104 -6.30 -14.21 -1.82
C PRO A 104 -5.02 -14.08 -0.96
N ASN A 105 -3.94 -14.76 -1.34
CA ASN A 105 -2.65 -14.63 -0.65
C ASN A 105 -2.01 -13.25 -0.92
N GLU A 106 -2.10 -12.74 -2.14
CA GLU A 106 -1.68 -11.37 -2.46
C GLU A 106 -2.54 -10.36 -1.71
N MET A 107 -3.85 -10.56 -1.61
CA MET A 107 -4.74 -9.70 -0.80
C MET A 107 -4.24 -9.64 0.64
N ARG A 108 -4.08 -10.81 1.27
CA ARG A 108 -3.63 -10.91 2.66
C ARG A 108 -2.26 -10.25 2.86
N ALA A 109 -1.30 -10.51 1.98
CA ALA A 109 0.03 -9.93 2.08
C ALA A 109 0.03 -8.40 1.82
N THR A 110 -0.73 -7.95 0.83
CA THR A 110 -0.94 -6.52 0.52
C THR A 110 -1.52 -5.78 1.70
N SER A 111 -2.54 -6.35 2.37
CA SER A 111 -3.13 -5.76 3.58
C SER A 111 -2.09 -5.49 4.65
N TYR A 112 -1.14 -6.39 4.90
CA TYR A 112 -0.05 -6.16 5.86
C TYR A 112 0.95 -5.11 5.38
N VAL A 113 1.34 -5.13 4.10
CA VAL A 113 2.26 -4.14 3.50
C VAL A 113 1.68 -2.72 3.58
N ILE A 114 0.45 -2.53 3.09
CA ILE A 114 -0.25 -1.24 3.13
C ILE A 114 -0.45 -0.78 4.58
N SER A 115 -0.85 -1.70 5.47
CA SER A 115 -1.01 -1.36 6.89
C SER A 115 0.30 -0.88 7.52
N ALA A 116 1.43 -1.50 7.22
CA ALA A 116 2.75 -1.04 7.68
C ALA A 116 3.07 0.36 7.15
N LEU A 117 2.80 0.63 5.87
CA LEU A 117 3.00 1.95 5.25
C LEU A 117 2.16 3.04 5.91
N ILE A 118 0.91 2.72 6.28
CA ILE A 118 0.03 3.62 7.01
C ILE A 118 0.57 3.89 8.42
N VAL A 119 0.75 2.83 9.23
CA VAL A 119 0.95 2.97 10.67
C VAL A 119 2.38 3.31 11.10
N CYS A 120 3.37 3.08 10.23
CA CYS A 120 4.78 3.34 10.54
C CYS A 120 5.36 4.53 9.77
N PHE A 121 4.75 4.91 8.62
CA PHE A 121 5.34 5.90 7.72
C PHE A 121 4.37 7.05 7.37
N GLY A 122 3.19 7.08 8.00
CA GLY A 122 2.22 8.16 7.83
C GLY A 122 1.40 8.07 6.55
N GLY A 123 1.28 6.86 6.00
CA GLY A 123 0.51 6.60 4.79
C GLY A 123 -1.00 6.84 4.95
N PHE A 124 -1.65 7.02 3.82
CA PHE A 124 -3.09 7.06 3.64
C PHE A 124 -3.48 6.01 2.60
N GLY A 125 -4.29 5.03 3.00
CA GLY A 125 -4.71 3.92 2.14
C GLY A 125 -6.04 4.18 1.46
N PHE A 126 -6.20 3.63 0.26
CA PHE A 126 -7.44 3.70 -0.52
C PHE A 126 -7.65 2.39 -1.31
N GLU A 127 -8.85 1.82 -1.19
CA GLU A 127 -9.34 0.68 -1.97
C GLU A 127 -10.52 1.16 -2.85
N PRO A 128 -10.32 1.32 -4.16
CA PRO A 128 -11.34 1.85 -5.07
C PRO A 128 -12.57 0.97 -5.27
N GLN A 129 -12.49 -0.33 -4.99
CA GLN A 129 -13.61 -1.25 -5.24
C GLN A 129 -14.64 -1.22 -4.12
N GLY A 130 -14.20 -1.06 -2.88
CA GLY A 130 -15.07 -0.86 -1.73
C GLY A 130 -15.34 0.62 -1.42
N ASP A 131 -14.70 1.55 -2.14
CA ASP A 131 -14.57 2.96 -1.79
C ASP A 131 -14.17 3.16 -0.31
N THR A 132 -13.33 2.25 0.19
CA THR A 132 -12.83 2.27 1.57
C THR A 132 -11.47 2.94 1.64
N TYR A 133 -11.22 3.67 2.72
CA TYR A 133 -10.02 4.49 2.85
C TYR A 133 -9.72 4.86 4.29
N GLY A 134 -8.50 5.33 4.52
CA GLY A 134 -8.16 6.00 5.76
C GLY A 134 -6.73 5.80 6.21
N ARG A 135 -6.53 6.07 7.51
CA ARG A 135 -5.26 5.93 8.21
C ARG A 135 -5.30 4.72 9.16
N GLU A 136 -4.91 4.92 10.42
CA GLU A 136 -4.71 3.83 11.38
C GLU A 136 -5.93 2.93 11.56
N ASP A 137 -7.15 3.49 11.59
CA ASP A 137 -8.36 2.69 11.72
C ASP A 137 -8.64 1.84 10.48
N PHE A 138 -8.35 2.37 9.29
CA PHE A 138 -8.42 1.60 8.05
C PHE A 138 -7.39 0.45 8.05
N ALA A 139 -6.14 0.74 8.43
CA ALA A 139 -5.10 -0.28 8.57
C ALA A 139 -5.49 -1.38 9.57
N ARG A 140 -6.17 -1.03 10.66
CA ARG A 140 -6.67 -1.99 11.65
C ARG A 140 -7.69 -2.96 11.03
N VAL A 141 -8.63 -2.44 10.24
CA VAL A 141 -9.62 -3.25 9.50
C VAL A 141 -8.91 -4.18 8.52
N LEU A 142 -7.96 -3.66 7.72
CA LEU A 142 -7.18 -4.46 6.78
C LEU A 142 -6.45 -5.63 7.45
N VAL A 143 -5.81 -5.39 8.60
CA VAL A 143 -5.11 -6.44 9.36
C VAL A 143 -6.08 -7.48 9.93
N GLN A 144 -7.24 -7.04 10.42
CA GLN A 144 -8.27 -7.94 10.96
C GLN A 144 -8.80 -8.87 9.86
N ASP A 145 -9.15 -8.30 8.71
CA ASP A 145 -9.69 -9.06 7.57
C ASP A 145 -8.62 -9.99 6.97
N ALA A 146 -7.38 -9.52 6.85
CA ALA A 146 -6.25 -10.35 6.46
C ALA A 146 -6.02 -11.55 7.39
N GLY A 147 -6.26 -11.38 8.68
CA GLY A 147 -6.21 -12.47 9.67
C GLY A 147 -7.31 -13.52 9.47
N ALA A 148 -8.46 -13.13 8.94
CA ALA A 148 -9.60 -14.01 8.64
C ALA A 148 -9.44 -14.77 7.31
N LEU A 149 -8.65 -14.24 6.36
CA LEU A 149 -8.35 -14.86 5.06
C LEU A 149 -7.36 -16.04 5.13
N LYS A 150 -7.10 -16.60 6.33
CA LYS A 150 -6.27 -17.81 6.47
C LYS A 150 -6.97 -19.00 5.81
N GLY A 151 -6.47 -19.41 4.64
CA GLY A 151 -6.77 -20.68 3.98
C GLY A 151 -5.71 -21.72 4.29
#